data_AF-A0AA85J0M8-F1
#
_entry.id   AF-A0AA85J0M8-F1
#
_cell.length_a   1.000
_cell.length_b   1.000
_cell.length_c   1.000
_cell.angle_alpha   90.00
_cell.angle_beta   90.00
_cell.angle_gamma   90.00
#
_symmetry.space_group_name_H-M   'P 1'
#
loop_
_entity.id
_entity.type
_entity.pdbx_description
1 polymer ?
#
loop_
_entity_poly.entity_id
_entity_poly.type
_entity_poly.pdbx_seq_one_letter_code
_entity_poly.pdbx_strand_id
1 'polypeptide(L)' 'MDQNINLNSLTPAQKGQLMEQMRAEVALASARELLEKMSDKCFEKCVSKPGTSLDNSEQVCAWIAM' A
#
# COMPACT_ATOMS: atom_id res chain seq x y z
N MET A 1 6.15 6.03 14.08
CA MET A 1 7.49 5.56 14.49
C MET A 1 8.48 6.29 13.62
N ASP A 2 8.90 7.47 14.04
CA ASP A 2 9.81 8.32 13.27
C ASP A 2 11.24 8.00 13.68
N GLN A 3 11.98 7.32 12.79
CA GLN A 3 13.40 7.06 12.95
C GLN A 3 14.19 8.21 12.32
N ASN A 4 14.53 9.22 13.12
CA ASN A 4 15.50 10.27 12.75
C ASN A 4 16.91 9.65 12.70
N ILE A 5 17.24 8.99 11.60
CA ILE A 5 18.55 8.35 11.39
C ILE A 5 19.48 9.34 10.68
N ASN A 6 20.51 9.80 11.39
CA ASN A 6 21.58 10.58 10.79
C ASN A 6 22.47 9.65 9.94
N LEU A 7 22.20 9.57 8.63
CA LEU A 7 22.95 8.73 7.68
C LEU A 7 24.46 9.06 7.63
N ASN A 8 24.86 10.26 8.04
CA ASN A 8 26.24 10.74 7.90
C ASN A 8 27.17 10.21 9.00
N SER A 9 26.63 9.75 10.14
CA SER A 9 27.42 9.21 11.25
C SER A 9 27.58 7.68 11.23
N LEU A 10 26.99 6.98 10.26
CA LEU A 10 27.02 5.51 10.21
C LEU A 10 28.27 4.98 9.48
N THR A 11 28.86 3.92 10.03
CA THR A 11 29.92 3.16 9.36
C THR A 11 29.40 2.43 8.11
N PRO A 12 30.26 2.07 7.13
CA PRO A 12 29.82 1.38 5.91
C PRO A 12 29.03 0.08 6.19
N ALA A 13 29.41 -0.66 7.23
CA ALA A 13 28.69 -1.86 7.66
C ALA A 13 27.27 -1.56 8.17
N GLN A 14 27.11 -0.50 8.99
CA GLN A 14 25.80 -0.08 9.51
C GLN A 14 24.89 0.46 8.41
N LYS A 15 25.44 1.16 7.41
CA LYS A 15 24.69 1.61 6.22
C LYS A 15 24.15 0.45 5.39
N GLY A 16 24.94 -0.61 5.23
CA GLY A 16 24.51 -1.82 4.53
C GLY A 16 23.32 -2.50 5.20
N GLN A 17 23.37 -2.66 6.53
CA GLN A 17 22.26 -3.22 7.30
C GLN A 17 20.99 -2.34 7.24
N LEU A 18 21.16 -1.02 7.29
CA LEU A 18 20.03 -0.09 7.21
C LEU A 18 19.36 -0.09 5.83
N MET A 19 20.14 -0.12 4.75
CA MET A 19 19.62 -0.22 3.38
C MET A 19 18.78 -1.48 3.20
N GLU A 20 19.20 -2.60 3.78
CA GLU A 20 18.44 -3.85 3.69
C GLU A 20 17.10 -3.76 4.44
N GLN A 21 17.06 -3.09 5.60
CA GLN A 21 15.81 -2.82 6.30
C GLN A 21 14.89 -1.89 5.50
N MET A 22 15.44 -0.82 4.93
CA MET A 22 14.67 0.12 4.10
C MET A 22 14.11 -0.55 2.84
N ARG A 23 14.81 -1.51 2.23
CA ARG A 23 14.27 -2.25 1.07
C ARG A 23 12.99 -3.00 1.38
N ALA A 24 12.89 -3.61 2.56
CA ALA A 24 11.67 -4.28 3.00
C ALA A 24 10.53 -3.28 3.17
N GLU A 25 10.80 -2.10 3.75
CA GLU A 25 9.81 -1.03 3.90
C GLU A 25 9.37 -0.45 2.55
N VAL A 26 10.29 -0.30 1.59
CA VAL A 26 9.98 0.14 0.22
C VAL A 26 9.09 -0.89 -0.48
N ALA A 27 9.39 -2.19 -0.36
CA ALA A 27 8.54 -3.23 -0.92
C ALA A 27 7.13 -3.22 -0.31
N LEU A 28 7.02 -2.99 1.01
CA LEU A 28 5.75 -2.83 1.69
C LEU A 28 5.00 -1.57 1.23
N ALA A 29 5.68 -0.45 1.05
CA ALA A 29 5.09 0.79 0.56
C ALA A 29 4.54 0.62 -0.88
N SER A 30 5.31 -0.02 -1.77
CA SER A 30 4.86 -0.33 -3.13
C SER A 30 3.64 -1.27 -3.14
N ALA A 31 3.58 -2.24 -2.22
CA ALA A 31 2.41 -3.11 -2.08
C ALA A 31 1.19 -2.34 -1.56
N ARG A 32 1.37 -1.42 -0.61
CA ARG A 32 0.28 -0.56 -0.12
C ARG A 32 -0.26 0.35 -1.23
N GLU A 33 0.61 0.97 -2.02
CA GLU A 33 0.21 1.80 -3.16
C GLU A 33 -0.59 0.97 -4.18
N LEU A 34 -0.20 -0.28 -4.43
CA LEU A 34 -0.96 -1.17 -5.29
C LEU A 34 -2.36 -1.47 -4.73
N LEU A 35 -2.47 -1.75 -3.43
CA LEU A 35 -3.74 -2.01 -2.77
C LEU A 35 -4.68 -0.80 -2.83
N GLU A 36 -4.15 0.41 -2.61
CA GLU A 36 -4.92 1.66 -2.76
C GLU A 36 -5.44 1.82 -4.20
N LYS A 37 -4.57 1.63 -5.20
CA LYS A 37 -4.97 1.70 -6.62
C LYS A 37 -5.96 0.60 -7.01
N MET A 38 -5.85 -0.60 -6.42
CA MET A 38 -6.81 -1.68 -6.62
C MET A 38 -8.17 -1.29 -6.06
N SER A 39 -8.22 -0.73 -4.86
CA SER A 39 -9.45 -0.24 -4.23
C SER A 39 -10.13 0.81 -5.10
N ASP A 40 -9.39 1.79 -5.62
CA ASP A 40 -9.95 2.85 -6.49
C ASP A 40 -10.53 2.26 -7.79
N LYS A 41 -9.78 1.40 -8.47
CA LYS A 41 -10.24 0.74 -9.70
C LYS A 41 -11.43 -0.18 -9.46
N CYS A 42 -11.43 -0.89 -8.33
CA CYS A 42 -12.54 -1.75 -7.92
C CYS A 42 -13.80 -0.90 -7.73
N PHE A 43 -13.71 0.22 -7.01
CA PHE A 43 -14.84 1.11 -6.80
C PHE A 43 -15.38 1.67 -8.12
N GLU A 44 -14.51 2.19 -8.98
CA GLU A 44 -14.91 2.74 -10.29
C GLU A 44 -15.59 1.70 -11.19
N LYS A 45 -15.15 0.44 -11.13
CA LYS A 45 -15.73 -0.64 -11.95
C LYS A 45 -16.97 -1.27 -11.35
N CYS A 46 -17.02 -1.44 -10.03
CA CYS A 46 -18.03 -2.22 -9.36
C CYS A 46 -19.17 -1.39 -8.78
N VAL A 47 -18.98 -0.07 -8.57
CA VAL A 47 -20.01 0.80 -8.01
C VAL A 47 -20.61 1.65 -9.13
N SER A 48 -21.78 1.23 -9.60
CA SER A 48 -22.49 1.87 -10.70
C SER A 48 -23.33 3.06 -10.24
N LYS A 49 -23.77 3.03 -8.98
CA LYS A 49 -24.56 4.09 -8.37
C LYS A 49 -24.01 4.39 -6.96
N PRO A 50 -23.07 5.35 -6.83
CA PRO A 50 -22.49 5.67 -5.55
C PRO A 50 -23.56 6.11 -4.54
N GLY A 51 -23.49 5.53 -3.35
CA GLY A 51 -24.44 5.76 -2.26
C GLY A 51 -23.81 5.36 -0.93
N THR A 52 -24.60 5.41 0.15
CA THR A 52 -24.13 5.04 1.49
C THR A 52 -24.06 3.53 1.72
N SER A 53 -24.49 2.73 0.75
CA SER A 53 -24.51 1.27 0.83
C SER A 53 -24.36 0.71 -0.58
N LEU A 54 -23.65 -0.41 -0.67
CA LEU A 54 -23.52 -1.19 -1.89
C LEU A 54 -24.69 -2.17 -1.99
N ASP A 55 -25.26 -2.31 -3.17
CA ASP A 55 -26.22 -3.39 -3.40
C ASP A 55 -25.51 -4.77 -3.44
N ASN A 56 -26.28 -5.84 -3.53
CA ASN A 56 -25.70 -7.19 -3.52
C ASN A 56 -24.77 -7.45 -4.72
N SER A 57 -25.07 -6.88 -5.88
CA SER A 57 -24.26 -7.02 -7.10
C SER A 57 -22.95 -6.25 -6.98
N GLU A 58 -22.99 -5.03 -6.45
CA GLU A 58 -21.81 -4.20 -6.20
C GLU A 58 -20.89 -4.84 -5.13
N GLN A 59 -21.46 -5.44 -4.07
CA GLN A 59 -20.71 -6.18 -3.05
C GLN A 59 -20.00 -7.40 -3.63
N VAL A 60 -20.71 -8.23 -4.41
CA VAL A 60 -20.12 -9.42 -5.04
C VAL A 60 -19.02 -9.03 -6.02
N CYS A 61 -19.22 -7.97 -6.81
CA CYS A 61 -18.18 -7.47 -7.71
C CYS A 61 -16.92 -7.03 -6.95
N ALA A 62 -17.10 -6.26 -5.86
CA ALA A 62 -15.97 -5.80 -5.06
C ALA A 62 -15.18 -6.93 -4.41
N TRP A 63 -15.85 -8.01 -4.01
CA TRP A 63 -15.21 -9.21 -3.47
C TRP A 63 -14.37 -9.97 -4.50
N ILE A 64 -14.79 -10.01 -5.76
CA ILE A 64 -14.06 -10.70 -6.84
C ILE A 64 -12.87 -9.87 -7.32
N ALA A 65 -12.96 -8.55 -7.21
CA ALA A 65 -11.94 -7.61 -7.70
C ALA A 65 -10.72 -7.46 -6.77
N MET A 66 -10.81 -7.92 -5.52
CA MET A 66 -9.71 -7.94 -4.53
C MET A 66 -9.06 -9.31 -4.44
#